data_AF-A0A9W9JE65-F1
#
_entry.id   AF-A0A9W9JE65-F1
#
_cell.length_a   1.000
_cell.length_b   1.000
_cell.length_c   1.000
_cell.angle_alpha   90.00
_cell.angle_beta   90.00
_cell.angle_gamma   90.00
#
_symmetry.space_group_name_H-M   'P 1'
#
loop_
_entity.id
_entity.type
_entity.pdbx_description
1 polymer ?
#
loop_
_entity_poly.entity_id
_entity_poly.type
_entity_poly.pdbx_seq_one_letter_code
_entity_poly.pdbx_strand_id
1 'polypeptide(L)'
;MPLDLLDDELLADSTKAEQIGLQLDSEGWSPIARFASSTWARIRYILGVFREETLEFPFRQFTAENKAKLMDLSERCQQSWKLLPEHLKYIHECWTSDLEATVCLMLTIVYLSYLQNEFQIHRLLKRSTQSPTPALLTISAEIVAVVVQLGKSRDKAVLLNHDFPNIVVNYGLPTAATLVAAIQNGARTQTQPLPHSLSRSAVIRSLMVFTSYLESIRDVGETIENTCLQAAQSISRTVDRMLDEPPSLSGTRPDMTLPASMSYDDPETPFSASQFMQTGPDITGFANSDLLNRNTLDNFDLSGWLNTTAWIGENVGY
;
A
#
# COMPACT_ATOMS: atom_id res chain seq x y z
N MET A 1 -16.07 -1.89 24.76
CA MET A 1 -15.38 -2.91 23.94
C MET A 1 -16.04 -4.27 24.17
N PRO A 2 -16.42 -5.04 23.13
CA PRO A 2 -17.12 -6.33 23.26
C PRO A 2 -16.26 -7.40 23.96
N LEU A 3 -16.81 -8.20 24.88
CA LEU A 3 -16.10 -9.34 25.51
C LEU A 3 -15.97 -10.53 24.55
N ASP A 4 -14.96 -11.37 24.74
CA ASP A 4 -14.69 -12.56 23.92
C ASP A 4 -15.58 -13.75 24.33
N LEU A 5 -16.82 -13.76 23.81
CA LEU A 5 -17.90 -14.67 24.19
C LEU A 5 -18.51 -15.36 22.96
N LEU A 6 -18.93 -16.62 23.10
CA LEU A 6 -19.74 -17.29 22.08
C LEU A 6 -21.13 -16.65 21.98
N ASP A 7 -21.79 -16.82 20.83
CA ASP A 7 -23.12 -16.24 20.61
C ASP A 7 -24.15 -16.76 21.64
N ASP A 8 -24.08 -18.05 22.00
CA ASP A 8 -24.92 -18.65 23.05
C ASP A 8 -24.58 -18.14 24.47
N GLU A 9 -23.31 -17.78 24.71
CA GLU A 9 -22.86 -17.20 25.98
C GLU A 9 -23.34 -15.76 26.13
N LEU A 10 -23.41 -15.00 25.03
CA LEU A 10 -23.95 -13.65 24.97
C LEU A 10 -25.46 -13.62 25.27
N LEU A 11 -26.18 -14.67 24.85
CA LEU A 11 -27.62 -14.82 25.04
C LEU A 11 -27.99 -15.55 26.35
N ALA A 12 -27.01 -15.85 27.19
CA ALA A 12 -27.22 -16.55 28.45
C ALA A 12 -28.03 -15.72 29.46
N ASP A 13 -28.64 -16.41 30.43
CA ASP A 13 -29.30 -15.75 31.56
C ASP A 13 -28.28 -15.03 32.46
N SER A 14 -28.78 -14.08 33.28
CA SER A 14 -27.93 -13.21 34.12
C SER A 14 -26.94 -13.98 35.00
N THR A 15 -27.38 -15.06 35.63
CA THR A 15 -26.53 -15.90 36.50
C THR A 15 -25.39 -16.57 35.72
N LYS A 16 -25.67 -17.11 34.53
CA LYS A 16 -24.66 -17.77 33.70
C LYS A 16 -23.73 -16.74 33.05
N ALA A 17 -24.23 -15.57 32.68
CA ALA A 17 -23.42 -14.46 32.17
C ALA A 17 -22.38 -13.98 33.20
N GLU A 18 -22.77 -13.85 34.48
CA GLU A 18 -21.83 -13.50 35.56
C GLU A 18 -20.73 -14.55 35.73
N GLN A 19 -21.08 -15.85 35.69
CA GLN A 19 -20.10 -16.94 35.79
C GLN A 19 -19.13 -16.96 34.61
N ILE A 20 -19.63 -16.70 33.39
CA ILE A 20 -18.80 -16.62 32.19
C ILE A 20 -17.85 -15.42 32.28
N GLY A 21 -18.34 -14.27 32.76
CA GLY A 21 -17.53 -13.07 32.96
C GLY A 21 -16.34 -13.28 33.90
N LEU A 22 -16.49 -14.13 34.93
CA LEU A 22 -15.41 -14.49 35.86
C LEU A 22 -14.31 -15.37 35.25
N GLN A 23 -14.56 -16.00 34.09
CA GLN A 23 -13.60 -16.87 33.41
C GLN A 23 -12.72 -16.13 32.40
N LEU A 24 -13.08 -14.90 32.04
CA LEU A 24 -12.29 -14.07 31.14
C LEU A 24 -11.06 -13.53 31.85
N ASP A 25 -10.01 -13.26 31.09
CA ASP A 25 -8.83 -12.58 31.61
C ASP A 25 -9.10 -11.10 31.91
N SER A 26 -8.10 -10.40 32.47
CA SER A 26 -8.20 -8.97 32.79
C SER A 26 -8.45 -8.10 31.55
N GLU A 27 -8.09 -8.60 30.38
CA GLU A 27 -8.29 -7.97 29.08
C GLU A 27 -9.51 -8.54 28.36
N GLY A 28 -10.44 -9.21 29.06
CA GLY A 28 -11.71 -9.69 28.54
C GLY A 28 -11.62 -10.76 27.44
N TRP A 29 -10.50 -11.45 27.30
CA TRP A 29 -10.30 -12.59 26.41
C TRP A 29 -10.66 -13.91 27.08
N SER A 30 -11.14 -14.87 26.30
CA SER A 30 -11.32 -16.24 26.78
C SER A 30 -9.95 -16.93 26.91
N PRO A 31 -9.70 -17.68 27.99
CA PRO A 31 -8.50 -18.50 28.12
C PRO A 31 -8.48 -19.69 27.15
N ILE A 32 -9.65 -20.10 26.65
CA ILE A 32 -9.80 -21.15 25.64
C ILE A 32 -9.71 -20.52 24.25
N ALA A 33 -8.81 -21.05 23.41
CA ALA A 33 -8.67 -20.62 22.03
C ALA A 33 -9.96 -20.89 21.26
N ARG A 34 -10.56 -19.82 20.70
CA ARG A 34 -11.83 -19.88 19.98
C ARG A 34 -11.90 -18.79 18.92
N PHE A 35 -12.71 -19.02 17.90
CA PHE A 35 -12.96 -18.07 16.81
C PHE A 35 -14.44 -17.70 16.79
N ALA A 36 -14.85 -16.74 17.64
CA ALA A 36 -16.24 -16.29 17.73
C ALA A 36 -16.46 -14.96 16.99
N SER A 37 -17.71 -14.69 16.63
CA SER A 37 -18.13 -13.42 16.02
C SER A 37 -17.71 -12.21 16.88
N SER A 38 -17.86 -12.35 18.20
CA SER A 38 -17.47 -11.34 19.19
C SER A 38 -15.95 -11.14 19.26
N THR A 39 -15.15 -12.21 19.14
CA THR A 39 -13.67 -12.17 19.07
C THR A 39 -13.24 -11.23 17.94
N TRP A 40 -13.79 -11.45 16.73
CA TRP A 40 -13.48 -10.62 15.57
C TRP A 40 -13.98 -9.19 15.72
N ALA A 41 -15.16 -8.99 16.32
CA ALA A 41 -15.68 -7.66 16.61
C ALA A 41 -14.80 -6.89 17.60
N ARG A 42 -14.27 -7.57 18.64
CA ARG A 42 -13.35 -7.01 19.62
C ARG A 42 -12.04 -6.56 18.96
N ILE A 43 -11.42 -7.41 18.14
CA ILE A 43 -10.17 -7.03 17.45
C ILE A 43 -10.40 -5.85 16.49
N ARG A 44 -11.49 -5.88 15.71
CA ARG A 44 -11.84 -4.76 14.82
C ARG A 44 -12.09 -3.46 15.59
N TYR A 45 -12.71 -3.52 16.76
CA TYR A 45 -12.87 -2.36 17.63
C TYR A 45 -11.52 -1.81 18.08
N ILE A 46 -10.62 -2.67 18.60
CA ILE A 46 -9.28 -2.28 19.04
C ILE A 46 -8.51 -1.59 17.90
N LEU A 47 -8.45 -2.22 16.73
CA LEU A 47 -7.76 -1.66 15.56
C LEU A 47 -8.45 -0.41 14.99
N GLY A 48 -9.78 -0.34 15.12
CA GLY A 48 -10.59 0.79 14.68
C GLY A 48 -10.28 2.08 15.42
N VAL A 49 -10.00 2.01 16.72
CA VAL A 49 -9.60 3.18 17.53
C VAL A 49 -8.35 3.84 16.96
N PHE A 50 -7.32 3.04 16.63
CA PHE A 50 -6.08 3.57 16.03
C PHE A 50 -6.32 4.18 14.65
N ARG A 51 -7.21 3.56 13.86
CA ARG A 51 -7.60 4.09 12.54
C ARG A 51 -8.28 5.45 12.69
N GLU A 52 -9.23 5.57 13.60
CA GLU A 52 -9.94 6.83 13.88
C GLU A 52 -8.99 7.94 14.35
N GLU A 53 -8.13 7.66 15.33
CA GLU A 53 -7.11 8.62 15.78
C GLU A 53 -6.19 9.06 14.63
N THR A 54 -5.79 8.13 13.76
CA THR A 54 -4.92 8.42 12.61
C THR A 54 -5.58 9.37 11.60
N LEU A 55 -6.89 9.26 11.39
CA LEU A 55 -7.63 10.04 10.38
C LEU A 55 -7.71 11.54 10.69
N GLU A 56 -7.42 11.96 11.91
CA GLU A 56 -7.41 13.39 12.27
C GLU A 56 -6.11 14.08 11.82
N PHE A 57 -4.99 13.37 11.82
CA PHE A 57 -3.67 13.94 11.55
C PHE A 57 -3.47 14.51 10.14
N PRO A 58 -4.10 14.01 9.07
CA PRO A 58 -4.07 14.67 7.77
C PRO A 58 -4.46 16.15 7.80
N PHE A 59 -5.38 16.53 8.70
CA PHE A 59 -5.95 17.88 8.83
C PHE A 59 -5.24 18.75 9.88
N ARG A 60 -4.30 18.17 10.63
CA ARG A 60 -3.51 18.88 11.64
C ARG A 60 -2.24 19.45 11.02
N GLN A 61 -1.76 20.56 11.59
CA GLN A 61 -0.45 21.10 11.22
C GLN A 61 0.66 20.13 11.63
N PHE A 62 1.70 20.01 10.79
CA PHE A 62 2.85 19.15 11.07
C PHE A 62 3.80 19.82 12.09
N THR A 63 3.44 19.76 13.38
CA THR A 63 4.24 20.29 14.50
C THR A 63 5.04 19.17 15.18
N ALA A 64 6.07 19.54 15.95
CA ALA A 64 6.83 18.57 16.74
C ALA A 64 5.94 17.80 17.73
N GLU A 65 4.92 18.45 18.30
CA GLU A 65 3.93 17.83 19.16
C GLU A 65 3.09 16.79 18.42
N ASN A 66 2.54 17.12 17.25
CA ASN A 66 1.74 16.18 16.46
C ASN A 66 2.59 15.00 15.94
N LYS A 67 3.87 15.24 15.64
CA LYS A 67 4.82 14.17 15.34
C LYS A 67 5.02 13.23 16.53
N ALA A 68 5.19 13.76 17.74
CA ALA A 68 5.31 12.95 18.95
C ALA A 68 4.05 12.12 19.20
N LYS A 69 2.85 12.70 19.00
CA LYS A 69 1.58 11.97 19.10
C LYS A 69 1.46 10.84 18.07
N LEU A 70 1.93 11.03 16.83
CA LEU A 70 1.97 9.95 15.83
C LEU A 70 2.93 8.81 16.22
N MET A 71 4.07 9.13 16.83
CA MET A 71 5.01 8.12 17.32
C MET A 71 4.41 7.32 18.48
N ASP A 72 3.77 8.00 19.45
CA ASP A 72 3.01 7.37 20.53
C ASP A 72 1.89 6.48 20.00
N LEU A 73 1.15 6.95 18.99
CA LEU A 73 0.07 6.19 18.36
C LEU A 73 0.57 4.88 17.74
N SER A 74 1.72 4.90 17.06
CA SER A 74 2.36 3.70 16.52
C SER A 74 2.79 2.74 17.63
N GLU A 75 3.42 3.25 18.69
CA GLU A 75 3.84 2.42 19.83
C GLU A 75 2.64 1.71 20.48
N ARG A 76 1.55 2.44 20.75
CA ARG A 76 0.31 1.86 21.32
C ARG A 76 -0.33 0.85 20.37
N CYS A 77 -0.31 1.09 19.05
CA CYS A 77 -0.84 0.16 18.06
C CYS A 77 -0.07 -1.17 18.08
N GLN A 78 1.27 -1.10 18.07
CA GLN A 78 2.14 -2.28 18.15
C GLN A 78 1.97 -3.03 19.47
N GLN A 79 1.85 -2.32 20.60
CA GLN A 79 1.61 -2.93 21.91
C GLN A 79 0.26 -3.66 21.93
N SER A 80 -0.79 -3.04 21.40
CA SER A 80 -2.13 -3.65 21.32
C SER A 80 -2.12 -4.92 20.47
N TRP A 81 -1.39 -4.93 19.35
CA TRP A 81 -1.20 -6.13 18.54
C TRP A 81 -0.46 -7.23 19.30
N LYS A 82 0.62 -6.88 20.03
CA LYS A 82 1.40 -7.84 20.83
C LYS A 82 0.60 -8.48 21.94
N LEU A 83 -0.34 -7.75 22.55
CA LEU A 83 -1.21 -8.25 23.62
C LEU A 83 -2.33 -9.18 23.14
N LEU A 84 -2.58 -9.28 21.84
CA LEU A 84 -3.55 -10.25 21.33
C LEU A 84 -3.14 -11.70 21.66
N PRO A 85 -4.10 -12.58 21.99
CA PRO A 85 -3.85 -14.01 22.09
C PRO A 85 -3.15 -14.58 20.85
N GLU A 86 -2.18 -15.48 21.02
CA GLU A 86 -1.35 -16.00 19.92
C GLU A 86 -2.16 -16.66 18.80
N HIS A 87 -3.22 -17.39 19.13
CA HIS A 87 -4.08 -18.04 18.14
C HIS A 87 -4.89 -17.05 17.28
N LEU A 88 -4.95 -15.77 17.65
CA LEU A 88 -5.60 -14.69 16.92
C LEU A 88 -4.62 -13.86 16.08
N LYS A 89 -3.33 -14.16 16.17
CA LYS A 89 -2.30 -13.53 15.33
C LYS A 89 -2.15 -14.33 14.04
N TYR A 90 -2.11 -13.61 12.93
CA TYR A 90 -1.85 -14.22 11.64
C TYR A 90 -0.46 -14.83 11.57
N ILE A 91 -0.40 -16.05 11.06
CA ILE A 91 0.83 -16.74 10.64
C ILE A 91 0.62 -17.24 9.22
N HIS A 92 1.67 -17.23 8.41
CA HIS A 92 1.59 -17.61 6.99
C HIS A 92 1.08 -19.06 6.81
N GLU A 93 1.48 -19.92 7.75
CA GLU A 93 1.20 -21.35 7.82
C GLU A 93 -0.27 -21.66 8.09
N CYS A 94 -1.08 -20.68 8.52
CA CYS A 94 -2.51 -20.90 8.78
C CYS A 94 -3.20 -21.42 7.51
N TRP A 95 -2.80 -20.91 6.33
CA TRP A 95 -3.32 -21.32 5.03
C TRP A 95 -2.93 -22.75 4.64
N THR A 96 -1.92 -23.34 5.26
CA THR A 96 -1.48 -24.73 5.02
C THR A 96 -1.84 -25.68 6.17
N SER A 97 -2.47 -25.16 7.21
CA SER A 97 -2.92 -25.92 8.38
C SER A 97 -4.33 -26.48 8.20
N ASP A 98 -4.82 -27.20 9.21
CA ASP A 98 -6.20 -27.72 9.26
C ASP A 98 -7.26 -26.66 9.65
N LEU A 99 -6.86 -25.38 9.76
CA LEU A 99 -7.80 -24.29 10.04
C LEU A 99 -8.75 -24.04 8.87
N GLU A 100 -10.00 -23.71 9.19
CA GLU A 100 -11.00 -23.36 8.20
C GLU A 100 -10.57 -22.13 7.38
N ALA A 101 -10.81 -22.15 6.06
CA ALA A 101 -10.46 -21.05 5.16
C ALA A 101 -11.05 -19.71 5.60
N THR A 102 -12.27 -19.71 6.16
CA THR A 102 -12.91 -18.51 6.72
C THR A 102 -12.12 -17.93 7.90
N VAL A 103 -11.63 -18.78 8.81
CA VAL A 103 -10.78 -18.36 9.94
C VAL A 103 -9.46 -17.79 9.44
N CYS A 104 -8.81 -18.47 8.49
CA CYS A 104 -7.58 -17.99 7.86
C CYS A 104 -7.76 -16.62 7.18
N LEU A 105 -8.89 -16.41 6.49
CA LEU A 105 -9.24 -15.13 5.90
C LEU A 105 -9.40 -14.06 6.97
N MET A 106 -10.11 -14.35 8.06
CA MET A 106 -10.31 -13.40 9.17
C MET A 106 -9.00 -13.01 9.86
N LEU A 107 -8.13 -13.98 10.14
CA LEU A 107 -6.77 -13.72 10.66
C LEU A 107 -5.99 -12.81 9.69
N THR A 108 -6.05 -13.10 8.39
CA THR A 108 -5.39 -12.29 7.35
C THR A 108 -5.92 -10.85 7.34
N ILE A 109 -7.25 -10.65 7.35
CA ILE A 109 -7.88 -9.32 7.33
C ILE A 109 -7.52 -8.51 8.58
N VAL A 110 -7.52 -9.16 9.74
CA VAL A 110 -7.16 -8.52 11.02
C VAL A 110 -5.70 -8.08 11.00
N TYR A 111 -4.79 -8.92 10.51
CA TYR A 111 -3.37 -8.56 10.38
C TYR A 111 -3.14 -7.45 9.35
N LEU A 112 -3.80 -7.52 8.20
CA LEU A 112 -3.77 -6.43 7.21
C LEU A 112 -4.31 -5.11 7.77
N SER A 113 -5.34 -5.16 8.61
CA SER A 113 -5.89 -3.97 9.28
C SER A 113 -4.88 -3.34 10.25
N TYR A 114 -4.17 -4.17 11.01
CA TYR A 114 -3.08 -3.71 11.88
C TYR A 114 -1.93 -3.08 11.07
N LEU A 115 -1.42 -3.79 10.05
CA LEU A 115 -0.36 -3.29 9.19
C LEU A 115 -0.76 -2.00 8.48
N GLN A 116 -2.03 -1.87 8.09
CA GLN A 116 -2.55 -0.66 7.46
C GLN A 116 -2.51 0.54 8.41
N ASN A 117 -2.86 0.36 9.68
CA ASN A 117 -2.74 1.44 10.67
C ASN A 117 -1.27 1.91 10.77
N GLU A 118 -0.33 0.97 10.92
CA GLU A 118 1.10 1.29 10.97
C GLU A 118 1.59 1.96 9.67
N PHE A 119 1.16 1.46 8.51
CA PHE A 119 1.47 2.06 7.21
C PHE A 119 1.01 3.53 7.14
N GLN A 120 -0.23 3.82 7.55
CA GLN A 120 -0.77 5.19 7.52
C GLN A 120 -0.04 6.10 8.50
N ILE A 121 0.24 5.63 9.72
CA ILE A 121 1.00 6.41 10.72
C ILE A 121 2.41 6.75 10.20
N HIS A 122 3.13 5.76 9.67
CA HIS A 122 4.46 5.98 9.10
C HIS A 122 4.45 6.86 7.85
N ARG A 123 3.38 6.79 7.05
CA ARG A 123 3.20 7.69 5.90
C ARG A 123 2.98 9.13 6.35
N LEU A 124 2.22 9.37 7.41
CA LEU A 124 2.05 10.71 7.99
C LEU A 124 3.36 11.24 8.59
N LEU A 125 4.14 10.38 9.26
CA LEU A 125 5.48 10.72 9.75
C LEU A 125 6.45 11.09 8.61
N LYS A 126 6.32 10.45 7.44
CA LYS A 126 7.10 10.76 6.24
C LYS A 126 6.88 12.20 5.75
N ARG A 127 5.74 12.86 6.03
CA ARG A 127 5.54 14.28 5.65
C ARG A 127 6.67 15.20 6.16
N SER A 128 7.41 14.79 7.19
CA SER A 128 8.62 15.46 7.72
C SER A 128 9.88 15.30 6.88
N THR A 129 9.95 14.31 5.99
CA THR A 129 11.19 13.82 5.36
C THR A 129 10.99 13.56 3.87
N GLN A 130 11.94 13.98 3.04
CA GLN A 130 11.83 13.79 1.58
C GLN A 130 11.85 12.31 1.12
N SER A 131 12.26 11.38 1.98
CA SER A 131 12.41 9.95 1.64
C SER A 131 11.53 9.02 2.48
N PRO A 132 11.01 7.92 1.92
CA PRO A 132 10.34 6.87 2.69
C PRO A 132 11.22 6.36 3.84
N THR A 133 10.65 6.23 5.03
CA THR A 133 11.37 5.64 6.16
C THR A 133 11.56 4.13 5.92
N PRO A 134 12.65 3.52 6.41
CA PRO A 134 12.86 2.08 6.32
C PRO A 134 11.69 1.25 6.88
N ALA A 135 11.06 1.75 7.95
CA ALA A 135 9.86 1.16 8.55
C ALA A 135 8.69 1.13 7.56
N LEU A 136 8.40 2.26 6.88
CA LEU A 136 7.33 2.35 5.88
C LEU A 136 7.52 1.34 4.74
N LEU A 137 8.76 1.18 4.25
CA LEU A 137 9.07 0.22 3.19
C LEU A 137 8.94 -1.22 3.66
N THR A 138 9.35 -1.51 4.90
CA THR A 138 9.25 -2.85 5.49
C THR A 138 7.79 -3.25 5.65
N ILE A 139 6.95 -2.36 6.19
CA ILE A 139 5.50 -2.58 6.32
C ILE A 139 4.85 -2.73 4.94
N SER A 140 5.24 -1.91 3.96
CA SER A 140 4.70 -2.00 2.61
C SER A 140 5.01 -3.35 1.96
N ALA A 141 6.25 -3.84 2.11
CA ALA A 141 6.66 -5.14 1.59
C ALA A 141 5.91 -6.29 2.27
N GLU A 142 5.71 -6.19 3.59
CA GLU A 142 4.94 -7.17 4.36
C GLU A 142 3.47 -7.22 3.89
N ILE A 143 2.80 -6.08 3.75
CA ILE A 143 1.41 -6.03 3.26
C ILE A 143 1.30 -6.68 1.87
N VAL A 144 2.20 -6.33 0.94
CA VAL A 144 2.21 -6.95 -0.40
C VAL A 144 2.45 -8.46 -0.30
N ALA A 145 3.36 -8.92 0.57
CA ALA A 145 3.62 -10.35 0.76
C ALA A 145 2.40 -11.11 1.30
N VAL A 146 1.68 -10.53 2.27
CA VAL A 146 0.45 -11.10 2.83
C VAL A 146 -0.65 -11.17 1.77
N VAL A 147 -0.85 -10.10 0.99
CA VAL A 147 -1.84 -10.08 -0.10
C VAL A 147 -1.47 -11.10 -1.19
N VAL A 148 -0.18 -11.24 -1.51
CA VAL A 148 0.29 -12.26 -2.47
C VAL A 148 0.02 -13.67 -1.94
N GLN A 149 0.24 -13.93 -0.65
CA GLN A 149 -0.08 -15.21 -0.05
C GLN A 149 -1.59 -15.51 -0.09
N LEU A 150 -2.41 -14.52 0.23
CA LEU A 150 -3.86 -14.65 0.15
C LEU A 150 -4.29 -15.00 -1.28
N GLY A 151 -3.71 -14.35 -2.29
CA GLY A 151 -3.97 -14.63 -3.70
C GLY A 151 -3.67 -16.07 -4.10
N LYS A 152 -2.63 -16.71 -3.53
CA LYS A 152 -2.34 -18.14 -3.77
C LYS A 152 -3.38 -19.08 -3.13
N SER A 153 -4.08 -18.60 -2.11
CA SER A 153 -5.08 -19.37 -1.38
C SER A 153 -6.52 -18.99 -1.76
N ARG A 154 -6.72 -18.08 -2.72
CA ARG A 154 -8.05 -17.53 -3.05
C ARG A 154 -9.06 -18.58 -3.52
N ASP A 155 -8.58 -19.65 -4.15
CA ASP A 155 -9.43 -20.74 -4.65
C ASP A 155 -9.92 -21.69 -3.54
N LYS A 156 -9.47 -21.50 -2.29
CA LYS A 156 -9.84 -22.37 -1.16
C LYS A 156 -11.24 -22.11 -0.62
N ALA A 157 -11.84 -20.93 -0.85
CA ALA A 157 -13.25 -20.72 -0.56
C ALA A 157 -13.86 -19.62 -1.42
N VAL A 158 -15.16 -19.74 -1.73
CA VAL A 158 -15.91 -18.79 -2.56
C VAL A 158 -15.88 -17.37 -1.96
N LEU A 159 -16.01 -17.24 -0.63
CA LEU A 159 -15.97 -15.95 0.06
C LEU A 159 -14.66 -15.18 -0.19
N LEU A 160 -13.53 -15.90 -0.30
CA LEU A 160 -12.24 -15.26 -0.57
C LEU A 160 -12.23 -14.58 -1.94
N ASN A 161 -12.84 -15.18 -2.96
CA ASN A 161 -12.87 -14.60 -4.30
C ASN A 161 -13.67 -13.29 -4.35
N HIS A 162 -14.71 -13.17 -3.53
CA HIS A 162 -15.48 -11.93 -3.43
C HIS A 162 -14.70 -10.80 -2.73
N ASP A 163 -13.99 -11.13 -1.65
CA ASP A 163 -13.29 -10.11 -0.84
C ASP A 163 -11.90 -9.76 -1.39
N PHE A 164 -11.27 -10.66 -2.14
CA PHE A 164 -9.92 -10.51 -2.66
C PHE A 164 -9.69 -9.20 -3.45
N PRO A 165 -10.56 -8.79 -4.39
CA PRO A 165 -10.40 -7.53 -5.11
C PRO A 165 -10.37 -6.32 -4.18
N ASN A 166 -11.26 -6.29 -3.18
CA ASN A 166 -11.30 -5.24 -2.18
C ASN A 166 -10.03 -5.23 -1.33
N ILE A 167 -9.50 -6.41 -0.99
CA ILE A 167 -8.26 -6.53 -0.23
C ILE A 167 -7.07 -6.01 -1.04
N VAL A 168 -6.99 -6.40 -2.31
CA VAL A 168 -5.94 -5.95 -3.24
C VAL A 168 -5.94 -4.43 -3.38
N VAL A 169 -7.09 -3.81 -3.61
CA VAL A 169 -7.19 -2.35 -3.81
C VAL A 169 -6.97 -1.57 -2.51
N ASN A 170 -7.53 -2.01 -1.38
CA ASN A 170 -7.49 -1.22 -0.14
C ASN A 170 -6.18 -1.38 0.64
N TYR A 171 -5.54 -2.55 0.59
CA TYR A 171 -4.30 -2.82 1.34
C TYR A 171 -3.08 -2.94 0.43
N GLY A 172 -3.20 -3.74 -0.63
CA GLY A 172 -2.07 -4.07 -1.50
C GLY A 172 -1.62 -2.92 -2.40
N LEU A 173 -2.58 -2.22 -3.02
CA LEU A 173 -2.24 -1.22 -4.04
C LEU A 173 -1.50 0.01 -3.48
N PRO A 174 -1.91 0.62 -2.33
CA PRO A 174 -1.18 1.75 -1.75
C PRO A 174 0.26 1.41 -1.34
N THR A 175 0.47 0.19 -0.87
CA THR A 175 1.77 -0.30 -0.40
C THR A 175 2.66 -0.70 -1.57
N ALA A 176 2.11 -1.34 -2.60
CA ALA A 176 2.80 -1.58 -3.86
C ALA A 176 3.26 -0.27 -4.53
N ALA A 177 2.38 0.74 -4.60
CA ALA A 177 2.72 2.07 -5.11
C ALA A 177 3.89 2.71 -4.34
N THR A 178 3.88 2.57 -3.00
CA THR A 178 4.96 3.09 -2.14
C THR A 178 6.29 2.40 -2.42
N LEU A 179 6.29 1.07 -2.60
CA LEU A 179 7.50 0.30 -2.95
C LEU A 179 8.03 0.67 -4.34
N VAL A 180 7.13 0.78 -5.32
CA VAL A 180 7.47 1.19 -6.69
C VAL A 180 8.13 2.56 -6.70
N ALA A 181 7.54 3.55 -6.01
CA ALA A 181 8.13 4.89 -5.89
C ALA A 181 9.49 4.88 -5.20
N ALA A 182 9.67 4.05 -4.16
CA ALA A 182 10.94 3.93 -3.45
C ALA A 182 12.04 3.34 -4.34
N ILE A 183 11.74 2.30 -5.12
CA ILE A 183 12.71 1.70 -6.05
C ILE A 183 13.04 2.68 -7.18
N GLN A 184 12.06 3.43 -7.71
CA GLN A 184 12.29 4.44 -8.75
C GLN A 184 13.23 5.55 -8.25
N ASN A 185 13.02 6.03 -7.03
CA ASN A 185 13.86 7.06 -6.43
C ASN A 185 15.28 6.54 -6.18
N GLY A 186 15.42 5.31 -5.69
CA GLY A 186 16.73 4.66 -5.50
C GLY A 186 17.52 4.51 -6.81
N ALA A 187 16.85 4.16 -7.92
CA ALA A 187 17.47 4.07 -9.23
C ALA A 187 17.95 5.44 -9.75
N ARG A 188 17.13 6.49 -9.59
CA ARG A 188 17.44 7.83 -10.11
C ARG A 188 18.50 8.59 -9.32
N THR A 189 18.55 8.40 -8.00
CA THR A 189 19.41 9.23 -7.13
C THR A 189 20.67 8.52 -6.67
N GLN A 190 20.81 7.20 -6.82
CA GLN A 190 21.94 6.36 -6.31
C GLN A 190 22.28 6.55 -4.82
N THR A 191 21.55 7.39 -4.08
CA THR A 191 21.89 7.82 -2.72
C THR A 191 21.13 7.08 -1.64
N GLN A 192 20.09 6.31 -1.98
CA GLN A 192 19.26 5.62 -0.99
C GLN A 192 18.98 4.17 -1.40
N PRO A 193 19.79 3.22 -0.91
CA PRO A 193 19.48 1.81 -1.05
C PRO A 193 18.20 1.45 -0.28
N LEU A 194 17.50 0.42 -0.74
CA LEU A 194 16.45 -0.24 0.04
C LEU A 194 17.00 -0.62 1.42
N PRO A 195 16.15 -0.68 2.47
CA PRO A 195 16.55 -1.17 3.77
C PRO A 195 17.27 -2.52 3.65
N HIS A 196 18.33 -2.74 4.43
CA HIS A 196 19.11 -3.99 4.37
C HIS A 196 18.28 -5.26 4.63
N SER A 197 17.13 -5.12 5.31
CA SER A 197 16.15 -6.19 5.51
C SER A 197 15.40 -6.58 4.24
N LEU A 198 15.37 -5.73 3.21
CA LEU A 198 14.61 -5.93 1.98
C LEU A 198 15.52 -6.21 0.80
N SER A 199 15.39 -7.42 0.24
CA SER A 199 16.02 -7.74 -1.05
C SER A 199 15.25 -7.10 -2.20
N ARG A 200 15.92 -6.25 -3.00
CA ARG A 200 15.35 -5.68 -4.24
C ARG A 200 14.68 -6.74 -5.10
N SER A 201 15.34 -7.89 -5.28
CA SER A 201 14.83 -9.00 -6.09
C SER A 201 13.56 -9.62 -5.51
N ALA A 202 13.45 -9.71 -4.18
CA ALA A 202 12.26 -10.22 -3.51
C ALA A 202 11.08 -9.26 -3.68
N VAL A 203 11.30 -7.96 -3.49
CA VAL A 203 10.27 -6.95 -3.72
C VAL A 203 9.78 -6.96 -5.16
N ILE A 204 10.69 -6.99 -6.14
CA ILE A 204 10.33 -7.06 -7.57
C ILE A 204 9.50 -8.31 -7.86
N ARG A 205 9.90 -9.50 -7.38
CA ARG A 205 9.10 -10.73 -7.58
C ARG A 205 7.71 -10.62 -6.98
N SER A 206 7.59 -10.11 -5.75
CA SER A 206 6.29 -9.90 -5.10
C SER A 206 5.42 -8.91 -5.88
N LEU A 207 6.00 -7.82 -6.39
CA LEU A 207 5.30 -6.84 -7.23
C LEU A 207 4.81 -7.47 -8.54
N MET A 208 5.60 -8.30 -9.21
CA MET A 208 5.17 -8.97 -10.44
C MET A 208 4.01 -9.94 -10.20
N VAL A 209 4.04 -10.69 -9.10
CA VAL A 209 2.91 -11.56 -8.73
C VAL A 209 1.68 -10.71 -8.37
N PHE A 210 1.87 -9.61 -7.65
CA PHE A 210 0.80 -8.67 -7.33
C PHE A 210 0.17 -8.04 -8.58
N THR A 211 0.97 -7.64 -9.57
CA THR A 211 0.50 -7.18 -10.89
C THR A 211 -0.36 -8.24 -11.56
N SER A 212 0.08 -9.50 -11.58
CA SER A 212 -0.73 -10.59 -12.16
C SER A 212 -2.09 -10.71 -11.47
N TYR A 213 -2.17 -10.48 -10.15
CA TYR A 213 -3.44 -10.44 -9.45
C TYR A 213 -4.32 -9.27 -9.86
N LEU A 214 -3.77 -8.05 -9.96
CA LEU A 214 -4.48 -6.88 -10.48
C LEU A 214 -5.06 -7.15 -11.87
N GLU A 215 -4.27 -7.76 -12.75
CA GLU A 215 -4.69 -8.15 -14.10
C GLU A 215 -5.74 -9.26 -14.11
N SER A 216 -5.88 -10.05 -13.04
CA SER A 216 -6.86 -11.14 -12.96
C SER A 216 -8.23 -10.71 -12.41
N ILE A 217 -8.33 -9.54 -11.78
CA ILE A 217 -9.59 -9.05 -11.19
C ILE A 217 -10.55 -8.60 -12.31
N ARG A 218 -11.73 -9.22 -12.36
CA ARG A 218 -12.82 -8.94 -13.32
C ARG A 218 -14.18 -9.02 -12.61
N ASP A 219 -15.19 -8.33 -13.14
CA ASP A 219 -16.59 -8.45 -12.71
C ASP A 219 -16.91 -7.91 -11.29
N VAL A 220 -16.06 -7.03 -10.73
CA VAL A 220 -16.22 -6.47 -9.35
C VAL A 220 -16.76 -5.02 -9.38
N GLY A 221 -17.07 -4.52 -10.57
CA GLY A 221 -17.49 -3.15 -10.83
C GLY A 221 -16.45 -2.36 -11.61
N GLU A 222 -16.93 -1.49 -12.51
CA GLU A 222 -16.13 -0.78 -13.50
C GLU A 222 -14.98 0.04 -12.88
N THR A 223 -15.23 0.72 -11.75
CA THR A 223 -14.21 1.56 -11.09
C THR A 223 -13.05 0.74 -10.51
N ILE A 224 -13.35 -0.38 -9.84
CA ILE A 224 -12.33 -1.24 -9.23
C ILE A 224 -11.50 -1.92 -10.32
N GLU A 225 -12.17 -2.45 -11.35
CA GLU A 225 -11.51 -3.11 -12.47
C GLU A 225 -10.59 -2.14 -13.23
N ASN A 226 -11.08 -0.95 -13.59
CA ASN A 226 -10.28 0.07 -14.26
C ASN A 226 -9.07 0.51 -13.41
N THR A 227 -9.26 0.69 -12.10
CA THR A 227 -8.16 1.01 -11.17
C THR A 227 -7.12 -0.10 -11.14
N CYS A 228 -7.54 -1.37 -11.08
CA CYS A 228 -6.62 -2.51 -11.09
C CYS A 228 -5.82 -2.59 -12.38
N LEU A 229 -6.47 -2.44 -13.54
CA LEU A 229 -5.82 -2.48 -14.85
C LEU A 229 -4.80 -1.34 -15.00
N GLN A 230 -5.16 -0.12 -14.62
CA GLN A 230 -4.27 1.04 -14.68
C GLN A 230 -3.07 0.88 -13.74
N ALA A 231 -3.31 0.38 -12.52
CA ALA A 231 -2.25 0.08 -11.57
C ALA A 231 -1.30 -1.00 -12.10
N ALA A 232 -1.84 -2.10 -12.65
CA ALA A 232 -1.03 -3.18 -13.22
C ALA A 232 -0.10 -2.65 -14.31
N GLN A 233 -0.62 -1.89 -15.27
CA GLN A 233 0.17 -1.29 -16.34
C GLN A 233 1.25 -0.33 -15.81
N SER A 234 0.94 0.48 -14.80
CA SER A 234 1.90 1.41 -14.20
C SER A 234 3.03 0.70 -13.46
N ILE A 235 2.69 -0.35 -12.69
CA ILE A 235 3.66 -1.17 -11.96
C ILE A 235 4.53 -1.95 -12.95
N SER A 236 3.95 -2.63 -13.95
CA SER A 236 4.69 -3.37 -14.99
C SER A 236 5.68 -2.48 -15.71
N ARG A 237 5.22 -1.34 -16.26
CA ARG A 237 6.10 -0.38 -16.96
C ARG A 237 7.26 0.09 -16.08
N THR A 238 7.01 0.25 -14.79
CA THR A 238 8.07 0.66 -13.85
C THR A 238 9.06 -0.46 -13.60
N VAL A 239 8.58 -1.69 -13.36
CA VAL A 239 9.44 -2.85 -13.13
C VAL A 239 10.25 -3.17 -14.39
N ASP A 240 9.66 -3.10 -15.58
CA ASP A 240 10.36 -3.33 -16.86
C ASP A 240 11.50 -2.35 -17.04
N ARG A 241 11.23 -1.04 -16.88
CA ARG A 241 12.27 0.00 -16.92
C ARG A 241 13.40 -0.28 -15.93
N MET A 242 13.08 -0.77 -14.73
CA MET A 242 14.06 -1.10 -13.70
C MET A 242 14.89 -2.36 -13.97
N LEU A 243 14.40 -3.26 -14.82
CA LEU A 243 15.10 -4.47 -15.25
C LEU A 243 15.93 -4.21 -16.49
N ASP A 244 15.44 -3.37 -17.40
CA ASP A 244 16.06 -3.05 -18.68
C ASP A 244 17.09 -1.91 -18.60
N GLU A 245 17.07 -1.09 -17.53
CA GLU A 245 18.05 -0.02 -17.33
C GLU A 245 19.46 -0.62 -17.16
N PRO A 246 20.40 -0.37 -18.10
CA PRO A 246 21.74 -0.90 -17.99
C PRO A 246 22.40 -0.33 -16.73
N PRO A 247 23.24 -1.10 -16.01
CA PRO A 247 24.07 -0.53 -14.95
C PRO A 247 24.88 0.59 -15.60
N SER A 248 24.65 1.83 -15.17
CA SER A 248 25.40 2.96 -15.68
C SER A 248 26.88 2.68 -15.44
N LEU A 249 27.60 2.41 -16.52
CA LEU A 249 29.06 2.41 -16.57
C LEU A 249 29.52 3.87 -16.43
N SER A 250 29.32 4.47 -15.27
CA SER A 250 30.10 5.64 -14.84
C SER A 250 31.39 5.17 -14.17
N GLY A 251 32.12 4.30 -14.87
CA GLY A 251 33.54 4.05 -14.63
C GLY A 251 34.33 5.04 -15.47
N THR A 252 34.72 6.15 -14.83
CA THR A 252 35.79 7.08 -15.18
C THR A 252 36.37 6.90 -16.58
N ARG A 253 35.86 7.66 -17.56
CA ARG A 253 36.63 7.94 -18.78
C ARG A 253 37.84 8.78 -18.34
N PRO A 254 39.09 8.28 -18.43
CA PRO A 254 40.23 9.12 -18.10
C PRO A 254 40.24 10.27 -19.11
N ASP A 255 40.23 11.48 -18.56
CA ASP A 255 40.44 12.73 -19.29
C ASP A 255 41.78 12.62 -20.01
N MET A 256 41.73 12.31 -21.30
CA MET A 256 42.87 12.51 -22.19
C MET A 256 42.64 13.84 -22.90
N THR A 257 43.08 14.90 -22.23
CA THR A 257 43.29 16.21 -22.83
C THR A 257 44.25 16.07 -24.00
N LEU A 258 43.78 16.35 -25.21
CA LEU A 258 44.62 16.67 -26.36
C LEU A 258 44.20 18.03 -26.93
N PRO A 259 45.16 18.89 -27.29
CA PRO A 259 44.93 20.31 -27.52
C PRO A 259 44.35 20.60 -28.91
N ALA A 260 43.64 21.73 -28.97
CA ALA A 260 43.02 22.29 -30.16
C ALA A 260 44.04 22.60 -31.27
N SER A 261 43.70 22.23 -32.50
CA SER A 261 44.19 22.92 -33.70
C SER A 261 43.28 22.72 -34.91
N MET A 262 42.96 23.86 -35.53
CA MET A 262 42.72 24.11 -36.95
C MET A 262 41.31 23.89 -37.54
N SER A 263 40.66 25.05 -37.67
CA SER A 263 39.70 25.51 -38.67
C SER A 263 39.87 24.92 -40.08
N TYR A 264 38.74 24.62 -40.73
CA TYR A 264 38.56 24.82 -42.16
C TYR A 264 37.12 25.25 -42.47
N ASP A 265 37.02 26.20 -43.40
CA ASP A 265 35.85 26.87 -43.93
C ASP A 265 34.83 25.94 -44.63
N ASP A 266 33.59 26.44 -44.63
CA ASP A 266 32.38 26.06 -45.37
C ASP A 266 32.58 26.15 -46.92
N PRO A 267 31.70 25.59 -47.80
CA PRO A 267 30.42 26.26 -48.08
C PRO A 267 29.20 25.43 -48.58
N GLU A 268 28.02 26.04 -48.40
CA GLU A 268 26.80 26.10 -49.25
C GLU A 268 25.81 24.90 -49.39
N THR A 269 24.72 24.97 -48.58
CA THR A 269 23.24 24.97 -48.83
C THR A 269 22.59 24.32 -50.10
N PRO A 270 21.23 24.15 -50.22
CA PRO A 270 20.12 24.21 -49.24
C PRO A 270 19.08 23.04 -49.36
N PHE A 271 18.22 22.86 -48.35
CA PHE A 271 16.78 22.71 -48.61
C PHE A 271 15.96 23.17 -47.40
N SER A 272 14.95 23.98 -47.67
CA SER A 272 14.05 24.62 -46.72
C SER A 272 12.61 24.37 -47.19
N ALA A 273 11.72 24.09 -46.25
CA ALA A 273 10.25 24.29 -46.28
C ALA A 273 9.73 23.50 -45.07
N SER A 274 8.98 24.00 -44.10
CA SER A 274 8.09 25.17 -43.97
C SER A 274 7.67 25.12 -42.49
N GLN A 275 8.02 26.06 -41.60
CA GLN A 275 7.47 27.40 -41.42
C GLN A 275 5.94 27.45 -41.16
N PHE A 276 5.62 28.09 -40.02
CA PHE A 276 4.33 28.64 -39.56
C PHE A 276 3.28 27.64 -39.03
N MET A 277 2.58 27.86 -37.91
CA MET A 277 2.17 29.13 -37.28
C MET A 277 1.81 28.93 -35.79
N GLN A 278 2.08 29.94 -34.98
CA GLN A 278 1.48 30.18 -33.66
C GLN A 278 0.01 30.63 -33.82
N THR A 279 -0.87 30.27 -32.89
CA THR A 279 -1.92 31.18 -32.38
C THR A 279 -2.19 30.90 -30.90
N GLY A 280 -2.37 32.00 -30.15
CA GLY A 280 -2.56 32.05 -28.70
C GLY A 280 -3.99 31.72 -28.22
N PRO A 281 -4.36 32.20 -27.02
CA PRO A 281 -5.24 31.49 -26.09
C PRO A 281 -6.72 31.86 -26.29
N ASP A 282 -7.62 30.95 -25.93
CA ASP A 282 -8.97 31.34 -25.54
C ASP A 282 -9.47 30.52 -24.34
N ILE A 283 -10.04 31.28 -23.42
CA ILE A 283 -10.57 30.90 -22.12
C ILE A 283 -12.05 30.61 -22.32
N THR A 284 -12.50 29.36 -22.16
CA THR A 284 -13.87 29.04 -21.75
C THR A 284 -13.88 27.79 -20.87
N GLY A 285 -14.53 27.94 -19.71
CA GLY A 285 -14.56 26.95 -18.64
C GLY A 285 -15.39 25.70 -18.93
N PHE A 286 -15.19 24.73 -18.03
CA PHE A 286 -15.82 23.42 -17.92
C PHE A 286 -15.38 22.39 -18.97
N ALA A 287 -14.28 21.69 -18.67
CA ALA A 287 -13.97 20.43 -19.32
C ALA A 287 -14.85 19.31 -18.75
N ASN A 288 -15.91 18.98 -19.49
CA ASN A 288 -16.50 17.65 -19.53
C ASN A 288 -15.37 16.62 -19.56
N SER A 289 -15.23 15.82 -18.50
CA SER A 289 -14.31 14.69 -18.50
C SER A 289 -14.97 13.54 -19.26
N ASP A 290 -14.67 13.45 -20.56
CA ASP A 290 -14.97 12.30 -21.40
C ASP A 290 -14.21 11.07 -20.86
N LEU A 291 -14.90 10.28 -20.02
CA LEU A 291 -14.39 9.07 -19.35
C LEU A 291 -14.17 7.86 -20.29
N LEU A 292 -14.17 8.06 -21.61
CA LEU A 292 -14.14 6.95 -22.59
C LEU A 292 -13.01 7.05 -23.63
N ASN A 293 -12.05 7.96 -23.47
CA ASN A 293 -10.95 8.05 -24.42
C ASN A 293 -9.78 7.13 -24.05
N ARG A 294 -9.54 6.08 -24.83
CA ARG A 294 -8.44 5.10 -24.67
C ARG A 294 -7.03 5.74 -24.68
N ASN A 295 -6.93 7.01 -25.09
CA ASN A 295 -5.69 7.79 -25.11
C ASN A 295 -5.40 8.55 -23.80
N THR A 296 -6.28 8.53 -22.78
CA THR A 296 -5.98 9.06 -21.43
C THR A 296 -5.30 8.03 -20.51
N LEU A 297 -5.14 6.78 -20.97
CA LEU A 297 -4.56 5.67 -20.22
C LEU A 297 -3.05 5.76 -20.02
N ASP A 298 -2.34 6.55 -20.83
CA ASP A 298 -0.88 6.61 -20.74
C ASP A 298 -0.37 7.33 -19.48
N ASN A 299 -1.24 8.09 -18.80
CA ASN A 299 -0.85 9.05 -17.76
C ASN A 299 -1.45 8.76 -16.37
N PHE A 300 -1.77 7.49 -16.05
CA PHE A 300 -2.16 7.12 -14.68
C PHE A 300 -1.01 7.40 -13.70
N ASP A 301 -1.11 8.54 -13.01
CA ASP A 301 -0.18 8.93 -11.97
C ASP A 301 -0.46 8.11 -10.70
N LEU A 302 0.22 6.97 -10.58
CA LEU A 302 0.14 6.09 -9.41
C LEU A 302 0.51 6.82 -8.12
N SER A 303 1.39 7.83 -8.20
CA SER A 303 1.79 8.64 -7.04
C SER A 303 0.71 9.67 -6.67
N GLY A 304 0.08 10.29 -7.67
CA GLY A 304 -1.09 11.15 -7.51
C GLY A 304 -2.31 10.40 -6.98
N TRP A 305 -2.61 9.20 -7.51
CA TRP A 305 -3.65 8.31 -7.00
C TRP A 305 -3.39 7.90 -5.54
N LEU A 306 -2.14 7.56 -5.23
CA LEU A 306 -1.74 7.25 -3.86
C LEU A 306 -2.02 8.43 -2.92
N ASN A 307 -1.93 9.68 -3.39
CA ASN A 307 -2.19 10.90 -2.61
C ASN A 307 -3.66 11.35 -2.59
N THR A 308 -4.47 10.97 -3.59
CA THR A 308 -5.87 11.42 -3.77
C THR A 308 -6.92 10.41 -3.32
N THR A 309 -6.53 9.16 -3.01
CA THR A 309 -7.47 8.16 -2.48
C THR A 309 -8.12 8.67 -1.18
N ALA A 310 -9.45 8.56 -1.10
CA ALA A 310 -10.36 9.25 -0.17
C ALA A 310 -10.08 9.16 1.35
N TRP A 311 -9.06 8.42 1.78
CA TRP A 311 -8.55 8.39 3.16
C TRP A 311 -7.43 9.42 3.42
N ILE A 312 -7.01 10.17 2.40
CA ILE A 312 -5.94 11.16 2.46
C ILE A 312 -6.57 12.49 2.07
N GLY A 313 -6.89 13.30 3.08
CA GLY A 313 -7.34 14.68 2.90
C GLY A 313 -6.23 15.58 2.37
N GLU A 314 -5.72 15.31 1.16
CA GLU A 314 -4.95 16.30 0.42
C GLU A 314 -5.93 17.12 -0.44
N ASN A 315 -6.40 18.21 0.15
CA ASN A 315 -6.96 19.31 -0.61
C ASN A 315 -5.88 19.83 -1.56
N VAL A 316 -6.17 19.76 -2.86
CA VAL A 316 -5.56 20.61 -3.87
C VAL A 316 -5.79 22.05 -3.39
N GLY A 317 -4.72 22.72 -2.97
CA GLY A 317 -4.77 24.12 -2.55
C GLY A 317 -5.21 24.98 -3.72
N TYR A 318 -6.24 25.79 -3.48
CA TYR A 318 -6.53 27.00 -4.24
C TYR A 318 -5.53 28.09 -3.89
#